data_AF-A0A821FSJ1-F1
#
_entry.id   AF-A0A821FSJ1-F1
#
_cell.length_a   1.000
_cell.length_b   1.000
_cell.length_c   1.000
_cell.angle_alpha   90.00
_cell.angle_beta   90.00
_cell.angle_gamma   90.00
#
_symmetry.space_group_name_H-M   'P 1'
#
loop_
_entity.id
_entity.type
_entity.pdbx_description
1 polymer ?
#
loop_
_entity_poly.entity_id
_entity_poly.type
_entity_poly.pdbx_seq_one_letter_code
_entity_poly.pdbx_strand_id
1 'polypeptide(L)'
;MSARQRLSTRRKNSRNITLSVENESNSINELNPTSSKRQKTVTEKRLRRYRASMTIGVYDRIERALNQRLYLLAATKSSNASIYREYKVLGQTANVYTVVITHIPSCTCPDYAKGHLCKHIIFVLHRILKVDRNSPLLYQQALLTNELNKIFTKGDS
;
A
#
# COMPACT_ATOMS: atom_id res chain seq x y z
N MET A 1 49.62 13.89 3.14
CA MET A 1 49.62 13.70 4.61
C MET A 1 48.60 12.62 4.95
N SER A 2 49.09 11.48 5.40
CA SER A 2 48.33 10.28 5.75
C SER A 2 47.88 10.34 7.21
N ALA A 3 46.61 10.06 7.49
CA ALA A 3 46.16 9.71 8.83
C ALA A 3 45.21 8.50 8.77
N ARG A 4 45.68 7.40 9.35
CA ARG A 4 44.99 6.10 9.50
C ARG A 4 44.09 6.09 10.74
N GLN A 5 42.97 5.37 10.61
CA GLN A 5 42.26 4.48 11.55
C GLN A 5 42.12 4.85 13.05
N ARG A 6 40.93 4.55 13.61
CA ARG A 6 40.76 3.49 14.64
C ARG A 6 39.30 3.08 14.84
N LEU A 7 39.03 1.80 14.59
CA LEU A 7 37.81 1.07 14.97
C LEU A 7 37.83 0.81 16.49
N SER A 8 36.68 0.98 17.15
CA SER A 8 36.48 0.65 18.55
C SER A 8 35.66 -0.64 18.64
N THR A 9 36.31 -1.74 19.01
CA THR A 9 35.68 -3.01 19.41
C THR A 9 35.80 -3.17 20.91
N ARG A 10 34.68 -3.33 21.64
CA ARG A 10 34.72 -3.72 23.06
C ARG A 10 33.69 -4.79 23.41
N ARG A 11 34.22 -6.01 23.50
CA ARG A 11 34.01 -7.11 24.46
C ARG A 11 32.58 -7.54 24.83
N LYS A 12 32.25 -8.75 24.37
CA LYS A 12 31.30 -9.70 24.97
C LYS A 12 31.73 -10.02 26.40
N ASN A 13 30.78 -10.09 27.34
CA ASN A 13 31.00 -10.68 28.66
C ASN A 13 29.98 -11.80 28.90
N SER A 14 30.52 -13.00 29.09
CA SER A 14 29.85 -14.22 29.51
C SER A 14 29.44 -14.14 30.97
N ARG A 15 28.38 -14.87 31.34
CA ARG A 15 28.29 -15.67 32.58
C ARG A 15 27.05 -16.56 32.51
N ASN A 16 27.29 -17.86 32.47
CA ASN A 16 26.32 -18.91 32.82
C ASN A 16 26.26 -19.01 34.35
N ILE A 17 25.10 -19.36 34.92
CA ILE A 17 25.00 -20.07 36.21
C ILE A 17 23.65 -20.79 36.30
N THR A 18 23.71 -21.88 37.06
CA THR A 18 22.97 -23.14 36.96
C THR A 18 21.67 -23.20 37.76
N LEU A 19 20.89 -24.24 37.42
CA LEU A 19 19.64 -24.76 37.97
C LEU A 19 19.62 -24.99 39.50
N SER A 20 18.43 -24.86 40.10
CA SER A 20 17.89 -25.87 41.04
C SER A 20 16.37 -25.73 41.23
N VAL A 21 15.73 -26.88 41.25
CA VAL A 21 14.29 -27.21 41.41
C VAL A 21 13.92 -27.18 42.88
N GLU A 22 12.72 -26.73 43.27
CA GLU A 22 11.87 -27.38 44.30
C GLU A 22 10.37 -27.14 44.02
N ASN A 23 9.60 -28.23 44.11
CA ASN A 23 8.15 -28.31 44.06
C ASN A 23 7.60 -28.02 45.47
N GLU A 24 6.51 -27.26 45.58
CA GLU A 24 5.55 -27.48 46.66
C GLU A 24 4.13 -27.05 46.26
N SER A 25 3.22 -27.97 46.53
CA SER A 25 1.78 -27.93 46.28
C SER A 25 1.04 -27.13 47.36
N ASN A 26 0.06 -26.30 46.98
CA ASN A 26 -1.23 -26.28 47.68
C ASN A 26 -2.33 -25.49 46.94
N SER A 27 -3.39 -26.23 46.61
CA SER A 27 -4.80 -25.97 46.91
C SER A 27 -5.45 -24.62 46.56
N ILE A 28 -6.29 -24.70 45.52
CA ILE A 28 -7.64 -24.15 45.31
C ILE A 28 -7.95 -22.74 45.86
N ASN A 29 -8.24 -21.81 44.95
CA ASN A 29 -9.32 -20.85 45.15
C ASN A 29 -9.99 -20.54 43.80
N GLU A 30 -11.23 -21.04 43.68
CA GLU A 30 -12.22 -20.70 42.67
C GLU A 30 -12.59 -19.23 42.77
N LEU A 31 -12.35 -18.45 41.71
CA LEU A 31 -13.02 -17.17 41.48
C LEU A 31 -13.35 -17.02 39.98
N ASN A 32 -14.63 -17.30 39.70
CA ASN A 32 -15.57 -16.77 38.70
C ASN A 32 -15.08 -16.00 37.43
N PRO A 33 -15.82 -16.10 36.31
CA PRO A 33 -15.33 -15.88 34.96
C PRO A 33 -15.06 -14.40 34.70
N THR A 34 -13.78 -14.07 34.52
CA THR A 34 -13.38 -12.74 34.10
C THR A 34 -13.64 -12.59 32.61
N SER A 35 -14.65 -11.76 32.31
CA SER A 35 -14.94 -11.06 31.06
C SER A 35 -14.16 -11.54 29.84
N SER A 36 -14.85 -12.21 28.91
CA SER A 36 -14.40 -12.38 27.53
C SER A 36 -13.94 -11.01 26.98
N LYS A 37 -12.62 -10.81 26.90
CA LYS A 37 -12.01 -9.70 26.18
C LYS A 37 -12.40 -9.89 24.73
N ARG A 38 -13.50 -9.24 24.32
CA ARG A 38 -13.95 -9.13 22.93
C ARG A 38 -12.73 -8.72 22.11
N GLN A 39 -12.16 -9.64 21.34
CA GLN A 39 -11.03 -9.38 20.46
C GLN A 39 -11.45 -8.25 19.53
N LYS A 40 -10.91 -7.05 19.75
CA LYS A 40 -11.12 -5.91 18.86
C LYS A 40 -10.41 -6.26 17.57
N THR A 41 -11.14 -6.75 16.57
CA THR A 41 -10.61 -6.94 15.22
C THR A 41 -10.08 -5.58 14.77
N VAL A 42 -8.76 -5.44 14.67
CA VAL A 42 -8.12 -4.20 14.23
C VAL A 42 -8.49 -4.02 12.76
N THR A 43 -9.43 -3.13 12.48
CA THR A 43 -9.83 -2.81 11.11
C THR A 43 -8.75 -1.94 10.46
N GLU A 44 -8.33 -2.32 9.25
CA GLU A 44 -7.35 -1.56 8.47
C GLU A 44 -7.84 -0.11 8.27
N LYS A 45 -6.99 0.87 8.61
CA LYS A 45 -7.29 2.29 8.38
C LYS A 45 -6.72 2.72 7.03
N ARG A 46 -7.51 3.46 6.26
CA ARG A 46 -7.06 4.05 4.99
C ARG A 46 -5.99 5.13 5.26
N LEU A 47 -4.91 5.12 4.47
CA LEU A 47 -3.78 6.06 4.62
C LEU A 47 -4.11 7.52 4.29
N ARG A 48 -5.21 7.79 3.58
CA ARG A 48 -5.73 9.13 3.31
C ARG A 48 -7.24 9.18 3.51
N ARG A 49 -7.78 10.38 3.72
CA ARG A 49 -9.22 10.60 3.86
C ARG A 49 -9.98 10.06 2.65
N TYR A 50 -11.07 9.35 2.91
CA TYR A 50 -12.00 8.93 1.87
C TYR A 50 -12.70 10.14 1.24
N ARG A 51 -12.74 10.18 -0.09
CA ARG A 51 -13.46 11.17 -0.86
C ARG A 51 -14.84 10.63 -1.20
N ALA A 52 -15.88 11.23 -0.63
CA ALA A 52 -17.27 10.85 -0.91
C ALA A 52 -17.70 11.29 -2.30
N SER A 53 -17.32 12.50 -2.71
CA SER A 53 -17.65 13.08 -4.01
C SER A 53 -16.40 13.52 -4.77
N MET A 54 -16.58 13.67 -6.08
CA MET A 54 -15.55 14.08 -7.01
C MET A 54 -15.49 15.60 -7.09
N THR A 55 -14.29 16.18 -6.99
CA THR A 55 -14.10 17.61 -7.27
C THR A 55 -14.04 17.84 -8.78
N ILE A 56 -14.31 19.08 -9.22
CA ILE A 56 -14.24 19.46 -10.64
C ILE A 56 -12.88 19.10 -11.25
N GLY A 57 -11.79 19.34 -10.52
CA GLY A 57 -10.44 19.01 -11.01
C GLY A 57 -10.19 17.50 -11.15
N VAL A 58 -10.83 16.66 -10.34
CA VAL A 58 -10.75 15.20 -10.50
C VAL A 58 -11.59 14.76 -11.70
N TYR A 59 -12.77 15.35 -11.88
CA TYR A 59 -13.64 15.09 -13.03
C TYR A 59 -12.93 15.36 -14.36
N ASP A 60 -12.29 16.51 -14.52
CA ASP A 60 -11.49 16.83 -15.72
C ASP A 60 -10.41 15.76 -16.00
N ARG A 61 -9.73 15.29 -14.94
CA ARG A 61 -8.69 14.27 -15.08
C ARG A 61 -9.26 12.90 -15.46
N ILE A 62 -10.46 12.58 -15.01
CA ILE A 62 -11.20 11.39 -15.45
C ILE A 62 -11.56 11.52 -16.93
N GLU A 63 -12.19 12.63 -17.34
CA GLU A 63 -12.52 12.85 -18.75
C GLU A 63 -11.29 12.76 -19.65
N ARG A 64 -10.16 13.32 -19.23
CA ARG A 64 -8.90 13.21 -19.99
C ARG A 64 -8.35 11.80 -20.03
N ALA A 65 -8.44 11.04 -18.94
CA ALA A 65 -8.03 9.63 -18.92
C ALA A 65 -8.90 8.75 -19.84
N LEU A 66 -10.18 9.09 -19.98
CA LEU A 66 -11.16 8.36 -20.78
C LEU A 66 -11.12 8.74 -22.26
N ASN A 67 -10.82 9.99 -22.61
CA ASN A 67 -10.96 10.48 -23.98
C ASN A 67 -9.62 10.66 -24.71
N GLN A 68 -8.51 10.89 -23.98
CA GLN A 68 -7.21 11.08 -24.62
C GLN A 68 -6.55 9.75 -24.98
N ARG A 69 -5.71 9.78 -26.02
CA ARG A 69 -4.91 8.63 -26.45
C ARG A 69 -3.78 8.38 -25.45
N LEU A 70 -3.96 7.37 -24.62
CA LEU A 70 -2.98 6.85 -23.66
C LEU A 70 -2.82 5.35 -23.91
N TYR A 71 -1.60 4.83 -23.80
CA TYR A 71 -1.29 3.43 -24.09
C TYR A 71 -0.51 2.80 -22.95
N LEU A 72 -0.82 1.55 -22.63
CA LEU A 72 0.00 0.73 -21.75
C LEU A 72 1.15 0.13 -22.58
N LEU A 73 2.39 0.33 -22.13
CA LEU A 73 3.59 -0.20 -22.78
C LEU A 73 4.09 -1.47 -22.08
N ALA A 74 4.05 -1.50 -20.75
CA ALA A 74 4.49 -2.63 -19.96
C ALA A 74 3.74 -2.69 -18.63
N ALA A 75 3.54 -3.90 -18.11
CA ALA A 75 2.98 -4.15 -16.79
C ALA A 75 3.86 -5.15 -16.04
N THR A 76 4.27 -4.78 -14.83
CA THR A 76 5.06 -5.64 -13.95
C THR A 76 4.22 -5.99 -12.73
N LYS A 77 3.96 -7.28 -12.56
CA LYS A 77 3.29 -7.86 -11.40
C LYS A 77 4.36 -8.48 -10.51
N SER A 78 4.30 -8.22 -9.22
CA SER A 78 5.19 -8.88 -8.26
C SER A 78 4.68 -10.28 -7.92
N SER A 79 5.58 -11.25 -7.85
CA SER A 79 5.30 -12.66 -7.70
C SER A 79 4.77 -13.04 -6.32
N ASN A 80 5.10 -12.28 -5.27
CA ASN A 80 4.91 -12.69 -3.88
C ASN A 80 3.71 -11.99 -3.22
N ALA A 81 2.53 -12.16 -3.83
CA ALA A 81 1.24 -11.66 -3.32
C ALA A 81 1.24 -10.19 -2.90
N SER A 82 2.05 -9.36 -3.55
CA SER A 82 2.17 -7.98 -3.15
C SER A 82 1.12 -7.15 -3.87
N ILE A 83 0.35 -6.43 -3.08
CA ILE A 83 -0.37 -5.17 -3.30
C ILE A 83 0.41 -4.09 -4.08
N TYR A 84 1.30 -4.47 -4.99
CA TYR A 84 2.19 -3.64 -5.77
C TYR A 84 2.10 -4.08 -7.24
N ARG A 85 1.74 -3.14 -8.10
CA ARG A 85 1.82 -3.31 -9.56
C ARG A 85 2.38 -2.05 -10.19
N GLU A 86 3.33 -2.23 -11.09
CA GLU A 86 3.92 -1.15 -11.87
C GLU A 86 3.45 -1.21 -13.33
N TYR A 87 3.18 -0.05 -13.92
CA TYR A 87 2.74 0.11 -15.29
C TYR A 87 3.52 1.22 -15.97
N LYS A 88 4.03 0.98 -17.17
CA LYS A 88 4.60 2.02 -18.05
C LYS A 88 3.51 2.51 -18.99
N VAL A 89 3.19 3.81 -18.94
CA VAL A 89 2.10 4.43 -19.70
C VAL A 89 2.66 5.47 -20.65
N LEU A 90 2.38 5.34 -21.94
CA LEU A 90 2.65 6.37 -22.95
C LEU A 90 1.58 7.45 -22.88
N GLY A 91 2.02 8.68 -22.62
CA GLY A 91 1.20 9.88 -22.59
C GLY A 91 0.88 10.42 -24.00
N GLN A 92 -0.06 11.36 -24.05
CA GLN A 92 -0.49 12.01 -25.30
C GLN A 92 0.65 12.73 -26.05
N THR A 93 1.65 13.24 -25.34
CA THR A 93 2.84 13.93 -25.90
C THR A 93 4.03 12.99 -26.10
N ALA A 94 3.78 11.68 -26.26
CA ALA A 94 4.79 10.64 -26.43
C ALA A 94 5.82 10.49 -25.28
N ASN A 95 5.53 11.05 -24.10
CA ASN A 95 6.32 10.82 -22.89
C ASN A 95 5.87 9.54 -22.17
N VAL A 96 6.81 8.76 -21.66
CA VAL A 96 6.51 7.56 -20.87
C VAL A 96 6.52 7.90 -19.39
N TYR A 97 5.44 7.55 -18.70
CA TYR A 97 5.30 7.71 -17.26
C TYR A 97 5.18 6.35 -16.57
N THR A 98 5.77 6.23 -15.39
CA THR A 98 5.62 5.06 -14.55
C THR A 98 4.47 5.30 -13.59
N VAL A 99 3.50 4.39 -13.54
CA VAL A 99 2.37 4.38 -12.62
C VAL A 99 2.54 3.17 -11.70
N VAL A 100 2.47 3.40 -10.40
CA VAL A 100 2.54 2.33 -9.39
C VAL A 100 1.23 2.31 -8.63
N ILE A 101 0.56 1.17 -8.61
CA ILE A 101 -0.68 0.94 -7.85
C ILE A 101 -0.34 0.15 -6.60
N THR A 102 -0.49 0.80 -5.45
CA THR A 102 -0.35 0.28 -4.08
C THR A 102 -1.39 0.95 -3.18
N HIS A 103 -1.26 0.86 -1.85
CA HIS A 103 -2.11 1.63 -0.93
C HIS A 103 -2.12 3.12 -1.21
N ILE A 104 -1.03 3.68 -1.74
CA ILE A 104 -0.98 5.07 -2.24
C ILE A 104 -0.54 5.02 -3.70
N PRO A 105 -1.49 5.08 -4.65
CA PRO A 105 -1.15 5.13 -6.07
C PRO A 105 -0.25 6.32 -6.39
N SER A 106 0.75 6.11 -7.23
CA SER A 106 1.73 7.13 -7.61
C SER A 106 2.04 7.13 -9.10
N CYS A 107 2.54 8.26 -9.60
CA CYS A 107 2.93 8.41 -11.00
C CYS A 107 4.11 9.37 -11.16
N THR A 108 4.99 9.13 -12.12
CA THR A 108 6.14 10.02 -12.41
C THR A 108 5.78 11.28 -13.21
N CYS A 109 4.51 11.52 -13.51
CA CYS A 109 4.09 12.65 -14.32
C CYS A 109 4.03 13.98 -13.53
N PRO A 110 4.19 15.14 -14.19
CA PRO A 110 4.21 16.44 -13.53
C PRO A 110 2.89 16.81 -12.83
N ASP A 111 1.75 16.29 -13.28
CA ASP A 111 0.45 16.50 -12.61
C ASP A 111 0.39 15.80 -11.24
N TYR A 112 0.97 14.60 -11.12
CA TYR A 112 1.10 13.91 -9.84
C TYR A 112 2.11 14.60 -8.91
N ALA A 113 3.23 15.09 -9.46
CA ALA A 113 4.22 15.85 -8.70
C ALA A 113 3.62 17.10 -8.01
N LYS A 114 2.56 17.68 -8.58
CA LYS A 114 1.78 18.78 -7.97
C LYS A 114 0.77 18.32 -6.90
N GLY A 115 0.76 17.04 -6.53
CA GLY A 115 -0.12 16.46 -5.51
C GLY A 115 -1.48 16.00 -6.01
N HIS A 116 -1.71 15.96 -7.33
CA HIS A 116 -2.98 15.56 -7.91
C HIS A 116 -3.06 14.06 -8.21
N LEU A 117 -4.27 13.50 -8.16
CA LEU A 117 -4.53 12.18 -8.72
C LEU A 117 -4.59 12.33 -10.24
N CYS A 118 -3.46 12.08 -10.91
CA CYS A 118 -3.32 12.37 -12.33
C CYS A 118 -4.13 11.43 -13.23
N LYS A 119 -4.37 11.88 -14.47
CA LYS A 119 -5.06 11.08 -15.50
C LYS A 119 -4.40 9.72 -15.79
N HIS A 120 -3.08 9.58 -15.61
CA HIS A 120 -2.39 8.31 -15.88
C HIS A 120 -2.73 7.24 -14.83
N ILE A 121 -2.88 7.61 -13.56
CA ILE A 121 -3.33 6.70 -12.50
C ILE A 121 -4.76 6.26 -12.79
N ILE A 122 -5.62 7.22 -13.11
CA ILE A 122 -7.03 6.97 -13.45
C ILE A 122 -7.15 6.08 -14.69
N PHE A 123 -6.33 6.31 -15.72
CA PHE A 123 -6.25 5.48 -16.93
C PHE A 123 -5.92 4.03 -16.56
N VAL A 124 -4.92 3.79 -15.72
CA VAL A 124 -4.56 2.45 -15.27
C VAL A 124 -5.70 1.80 -14.49
N LEU A 125 -6.29 2.52 -13.52
CA LEU A 125 -7.39 2.00 -12.72
C LEU A 125 -8.60 1.62 -13.60
N HIS A 126 -9.01 2.50 -14.50
CA HIS A 126 -10.20 2.28 -15.31
C HIS A 126 -9.98 1.34 -16.50
N ARG A 127 -9.00 1.62 -17.36
CA ARG A 127 -8.84 0.89 -18.63
C ARG A 127 -8.06 -0.40 -18.50
N ILE A 128 -7.11 -0.47 -17.57
CA ILE A 128 -6.24 -1.65 -17.41
C ILE A 128 -6.78 -2.55 -16.29
N LEU A 129 -7.14 -1.98 -15.15
CA LEU A 129 -7.65 -2.70 -13.99
C LEU A 129 -9.19 -2.77 -13.93
N LYS A 130 -9.87 -2.29 -14.97
CA LYS A 130 -11.33 -2.41 -15.18
C LYS A 130 -12.16 -1.85 -14.02
N VAL A 131 -11.64 -0.89 -13.25
CA VAL A 131 -12.41 -0.19 -12.21
C VAL A 131 -13.51 0.61 -12.89
N ASP A 132 -14.75 0.46 -12.42
CA ASP A 132 -15.90 1.14 -13.03
C ASP A 132 -15.77 2.67 -12.96
N ARG A 133 -16.25 3.38 -14.00
CA ARG A 133 -16.19 4.85 -14.07
C ARG A 133 -16.89 5.53 -12.90
N ASN A 134 -17.99 4.94 -12.42
CA ASN A 134 -18.80 5.46 -11.33
C ASN A 134 -18.31 4.97 -9.97
N SER A 135 -17.29 4.11 -9.93
CA SER A 135 -16.73 3.62 -8.67
C SER A 135 -15.97 4.74 -7.95
N PRO A 136 -16.23 4.96 -6.64
CA PRO A 136 -15.44 5.90 -5.85
C PRO A 136 -13.95 5.58 -5.81
N LEU A 137 -13.57 4.31 -6.01
CA LEU A 137 -12.18 3.85 -6.03
C LEU A 137 -11.36 4.53 -7.12
N LEU A 138 -12.01 4.99 -8.19
CA LEU A 138 -11.33 5.66 -9.31
C LEU A 138 -10.71 7.01 -8.90
N TYR A 139 -11.25 7.65 -7.85
CA TYR A 139 -10.80 8.96 -7.39
C TYR A 139 -10.29 9.01 -5.94
N GLN A 140 -10.04 7.85 -5.32
CA GLN A 140 -9.38 7.81 -4.02
C GLN A 140 -7.87 8.05 -4.14
N GLN A 141 -7.30 8.76 -3.17
CA GLN A 141 -5.84 8.93 -3.07
C GLN A 141 -5.16 7.83 -2.25
N ALA A 142 -5.94 6.98 -1.60
CA ALA A 142 -5.44 5.79 -0.91
C ALA A 142 -6.46 4.66 -0.98
N LEU A 143 -5.96 3.43 -1.13
CA LEU A 143 -6.74 2.20 -1.26
C LEU A 143 -6.43 1.29 -0.07
N LEU A 144 -7.42 0.51 0.36
CA LEU A 144 -7.26 -0.55 1.36
C LEU A 144 -6.77 -1.84 0.71
N THR A 145 -6.23 -2.75 1.51
CA THR A 145 -5.77 -4.07 1.04
C THR A 145 -6.90 -4.84 0.35
N ASN A 146 -8.09 -4.85 0.93
CA ASN A 146 -9.27 -5.51 0.34
C ASN A 146 -9.71 -4.85 -0.98
N GLU A 147 -9.54 -3.54 -1.12
CA GLU A 147 -9.87 -2.81 -2.35
C GLU A 147 -8.86 -3.13 -3.45
N LEU A 148 -7.57 -3.13 -3.12
CA LEU A 148 -6.50 -3.51 -4.04
C LEU A 148 -6.68 -4.93 -4.54
N ASN A 149 -6.96 -5.89 -3.66
CA ASN A 149 -7.22 -7.27 -4.05
C ASN A 149 -8.39 -7.36 -5.05
N LYS A 150 -9.52 -6.70 -4.77
CA LYS A 150 -10.66 -6.65 -5.69
C LYS A 150 -10.30 -6.04 -7.05
N ILE A 151 -9.59 -4.92 -7.04
CA ILE A 151 -9.14 -4.23 -8.26
C ILE A 151 -8.22 -5.15 -9.08
N PHE A 152 -7.27 -5.82 -8.43
CA PHE A 152 -6.29 -6.68 -9.08
C PHE A 152 -6.89 -7.97 -9.63
N THR A 153 -7.78 -8.63 -8.86
CA THR A 153 -8.53 -9.78 -9.35
C THR A 153 -9.34 -9.44 -10.59
N LYS A 154 -10.01 -8.28 -10.61
CA LYS A 154 -10.79 -7.83 -11.78
C LYS A 154 -9.90 -7.47 -12.99
N GLY A 155 -8.71 -6.94 -12.75
CA GLY A 155 -7.75 -6.63 -13.82
C GLY A 155 -7.06 -7.86 -14.42
N ASP A 156 -7.03 -8.98 -13.69
CA ASP A 156 -6.41 -10.24 -14.14
C ASP A 156 -7.38 -11.16 -14.90
N SER A 157 -8.69 -11.01 -14.68
CA SER A 157 -9.75 -11.65 -15.47
C SER A 157 -9.94 -10.97 -16.81
#